data_AF-A0A9C8ZR54-F1
#
_entry.id   AF-A0A9C8ZR54-F1
#
_cell.length_a   1.000
_cell.length_b   1.000
_cell.length_c   1.000
_cell.angle_alpha   90.00
_cell.angle_beta   90.00
_cell.angle_gamma   90.00
#
_symmetry.space_group_name_H-M   'P 1'
#
loop_
_entity.id
_entity.type
_entity.pdbx_description
1 polymer ?
#
loop_
_entity_poly.entity_id
_entity_poly.type
_entity_poly.pdbx_seq_one_letter_code
_entity_poly.pdbx_strand_id
1 'polypeptide(L)'
;MVERADKNRGEDRPFLERLKEMPVGKVVRYALIGSVIAFVFWVGLVYTFWRLANPTGEVSTLWSALEGLSSAATFAIAIGGGLMALIQLSEAVDQRKLAIESRNFEVYNNIFERLMSDEHIEARRWIYLNLPDDPEVGLQQIDEEGHRYIKMVLNAFDHLGFLLQRDWVHDEGILGWVSPIVVKTWEKLGPYVEYEARRRREPDYYEAARHLAEQCYEWRRRHLPEAEVNWLNDAL
;
A
#
# COMPACT_ATOMS: atom_id res chain seq x y z
N MET A 1 30.67 -26.92 20.96
CA MET A 1 29.85 -28.14 21.12
C MET A 1 28.37 -27.78 21.18
N VAL A 2 27.80 -27.25 20.09
CA VAL A 2 26.35 -27.22 19.79
C VAL A 2 26.25 -27.05 18.28
N GLU A 3 26.40 -28.14 17.53
CA GLU A 3 26.23 -28.16 16.08
C GLU A 3 25.61 -29.51 15.72
N ARG A 4 24.27 -29.52 15.63
CA ARG A 4 23.39 -30.50 14.96
C ARG A 4 22.01 -30.47 15.61
N ALA A 5 21.08 -29.73 15.03
CA ALA A 5 19.64 -30.03 15.10
C ALA A 5 18.82 -29.07 14.22
N ASP A 6 19.00 -29.07 12.89
CA ASP A 6 17.94 -28.51 12.03
C ASP A 6 17.93 -29.07 10.59
N LYS A 7 18.00 -30.40 10.44
CA LYS A 7 17.99 -31.04 9.11
C LYS A 7 16.68 -31.75 8.75
N ASN A 8 15.61 -31.61 9.56
CA ASN A 8 14.40 -32.43 9.39
C ASN A 8 13.05 -31.66 9.38
N ARG A 9 13.03 -30.34 9.14
CA ARG A 9 11.76 -29.58 8.93
C ARG A 9 11.39 -29.43 7.45
N GLY A 10 11.54 -30.50 6.67
CA GLY A 10 11.39 -30.45 5.20
C GLY A 10 10.08 -31.01 4.64
N GLU A 11 9.33 -31.85 5.36
CA GLU A 11 8.46 -32.81 4.66
C GLU A 11 6.97 -32.47 4.55
N ASP A 12 6.44 -31.57 5.39
CA ASP A 12 5.00 -31.26 5.40
C ASP A 12 4.66 -29.87 4.88
N ARG A 13 5.36 -29.39 3.85
CA ARG A 13 4.80 -28.28 3.07
C ARG A 13 3.56 -28.77 2.33
N PRO A 14 2.38 -28.14 2.55
CA PRO A 14 1.14 -28.55 1.90
C PRO A 14 1.34 -28.58 0.39
N PHE A 15 0.75 -29.58 -0.28
CA PHE A 15 0.91 -29.80 -1.72
C PHE A 15 0.70 -28.54 -2.58
N LEU A 16 -0.18 -27.63 -2.12
CA LEU A 16 -0.45 -26.34 -2.74
C LEU A 16 0.76 -25.38 -2.77
N GLU A 17 1.62 -25.40 -1.76
CA GLU A 17 2.84 -24.58 -1.74
C GLU A 17 3.87 -25.10 -2.75
N ARG A 18 4.01 -26.43 -2.87
CA ARG A 18 4.90 -27.03 -3.87
C ARG A 18 4.48 -26.71 -5.30
N LEU A 19 3.16 -26.59 -5.56
CA LEU A 19 2.63 -26.23 -6.88
C LEU A 19 3.02 -24.81 -7.30
N LYS A 20 3.12 -23.86 -6.36
CA LYS A 20 3.49 -22.46 -6.65
C LYS A 20 4.92 -22.32 -7.15
N GLU A 21 5.82 -23.20 -6.72
CA GLU A 21 7.23 -23.19 -7.10
C GLU A 21 7.52 -24.02 -8.38
N MET A 22 6.54 -24.74 -8.93
CA MET A 22 6.78 -25.57 -10.11
C MET A 22 6.89 -24.73 -11.39
N PRO A 23 7.83 -25.06 -12.29
CA PRO A 23 7.85 -24.50 -13.63
C PRO A 23 6.50 -24.70 -14.33
N VAL A 24 6.02 -23.69 -15.03
CA VAL A 24 4.71 -23.67 -15.72
C VAL A 24 4.47 -24.93 -16.54
N GLY A 25 5.49 -25.43 -17.25
CA GLY A 25 5.39 -26.65 -18.04
C GLY A 25 5.07 -27.93 -17.24
N LYS A 26 5.52 -28.05 -15.99
CA LYS A 26 5.18 -29.18 -15.11
C LYS A 26 3.74 -29.09 -14.62
N VAL A 27 3.27 -27.89 -14.28
CA VAL A 27 1.89 -27.64 -13.86
C VAL A 27 0.92 -27.99 -14.99
N VAL A 28 1.21 -27.52 -16.21
CA VAL A 28 0.41 -27.85 -17.40
C VAL A 28 0.37 -29.36 -17.66
N ARG A 29 1.52 -30.06 -17.54
CA ARG A 29 1.58 -31.51 -17.70
C ARG A 29 0.73 -32.26 -16.67
N TYR A 30 0.77 -31.87 -15.39
CA TYR A 30 -0.06 -32.51 -14.37
C TYR A 30 -1.55 -32.23 -14.57
N ALA A 31 -1.90 -31.00 -14.95
CA ALA A 31 -3.28 -30.64 -15.30
C ALA A 31 -3.81 -31.48 -16.47
N LEU A 32 -2.98 -31.70 -17.50
CA LEU A 32 -3.31 -32.55 -18.65
C LEU A 32 -3.56 -34.00 -18.22
N ILE A 33 -2.64 -34.59 -17.44
CA ILE A 33 -2.76 -35.97 -16.95
C ILE A 33 -4.02 -36.12 -16.08
N GLY A 34 -4.25 -35.19 -15.15
CA GLY A 34 -5.44 -35.18 -14.31
C GLY A 34 -6.73 -35.10 -15.11
N SER A 35 -6.75 -34.26 -16.17
CA SER A 35 -7.90 -34.12 -17.06
C SER A 35 -8.21 -35.41 -17.83
N VAL A 36 -7.19 -36.11 -18.32
CA VAL A 36 -7.35 -37.41 -19.01
C VAL A 36 -7.90 -38.47 -18.05
N ILE A 37 -7.37 -38.55 -16.82
CA ILE A 37 -7.84 -39.49 -15.80
C ILE A 37 -9.31 -39.21 -15.44
N ALA A 38 -9.66 -37.94 -15.20
CA ALA A 38 -11.02 -37.53 -14.89
C ALA A 38 -11.99 -37.86 -16.03
N PHE A 39 -11.57 -37.67 -17.28
CA PHE A 39 -12.37 -38.03 -18.46
C PHE A 39 -12.63 -39.54 -18.56
N VAL A 40 -11.59 -40.36 -18.42
CA VAL A 40 -11.73 -41.83 -18.46
C VAL A 40 -12.64 -42.31 -17.32
N PHE A 41 -12.47 -41.76 -16.12
CA PHE A 41 -13.32 -42.06 -14.97
C PHE A 41 -14.79 -41.68 -15.22
N TRP A 42 -15.03 -40.50 -15.79
CA TRP A 42 -16.37 -40.02 -16.13
C TRP A 42 -17.08 -40.93 -17.13
N VAL A 43 -16.42 -41.28 -18.24
CA VAL A 43 -16.95 -42.22 -19.24
C VAL A 43 -17.28 -43.57 -18.62
N GLY A 44 -16.41 -44.07 -17.74
CA GLY A 44 -16.66 -45.30 -16.97
C GLY A 44 -17.91 -45.21 -16.10
N LEU A 45 -18.11 -44.09 -15.41
CA LEU A 45 -19.29 -43.84 -14.57
C LEU A 45 -20.59 -43.76 -15.39
N VAL A 46 -20.56 -43.06 -16.53
CA VAL A 46 -21.72 -43.01 -17.45
C VAL A 46 -22.09 -44.42 -17.91
N TYR A 47 -21.08 -45.21 -18.30
CA TYR A 47 -21.29 -46.57 -18.79
C TYR A 47 -21.86 -47.49 -17.71
N THR A 48 -21.34 -47.43 -16.47
CA THR A 48 -21.88 -48.23 -15.36
C THR A 48 -23.30 -47.82 -15.00
N PHE A 49 -23.59 -46.52 -14.95
CA PHE A 49 -24.92 -46.01 -14.69
C PHE A 49 -25.92 -46.44 -15.77
N TRP A 50 -25.55 -46.32 -17.05
CA TRP A 50 -26.38 -46.78 -18.16
C TRP A 50 -26.67 -48.29 -18.07
N ARG A 51 -25.65 -49.10 -17.78
CA ARG A 51 -25.79 -50.56 -17.65
C ARG A 51 -26.73 -50.95 -16.50
N LEU A 52 -26.77 -50.17 -15.43
CA LEU A 52 -27.70 -50.37 -14.31
C LEU A 52 -29.12 -49.90 -14.64
N ALA A 53 -29.25 -48.76 -15.33
CA ALA A 53 -30.55 -48.15 -15.63
C ALA A 53 -31.29 -48.82 -16.80
N ASN A 54 -30.59 -49.45 -17.74
CA ASN A 54 -31.19 -50.04 -18.94
C ASN A 54 -30.81 -51.52 -19.15
N PRO A 55 -31.32 -52.45 -18.32
CA PRO A 55 -30.98 -53.86 -18.38
C PRO A 55 -31.42 -54.55 -19.69
N THR A 56 -32.38 -53.96 -20.41
CA THR A 56 -32.90 -54.45 -21.71
C THR A 56 -32.04 -54.08 -22.92
N GLY A 57 -31.01 -53.22 -22.76
CA GLY A 57 -29.92 -53.09 -23.73
C GLY A 57 -30.20 -52.27 -25.01
N GLU A 58 -31.19 -51.36 -25.01
CA GLU A 58 -31.38 -50.46 -26.17
C GLU A 58 -30.23 -49.45 -26.29
N VAL A 59 -29.47 -49.56 -27.38
CA VAL A 59 -28.24 -48.78 -27.64
C VAL A 59 -28.53 -47.28 -27.90
N SER A 60 -29.72 -46.93 -28.39
CA SER A 60 -30.13 -45.54 -28.67
C SER A 60 -30.21 -44.68 -27.40
N THR A 61 -30.47 -45.29 -26.24
CA THR A 61 -30.56 -44.56 -24.97
C THR A 61 -29.19 -44.25 -24.37
N LEU A 62 -28.14 -45.01 -24.73
CA LEU A 62 -26.76 -44.78 -24.24
C LEU A 62 -26.21 -43.45 -24.74
N TRP A 63 -26.35 -43.18 -26.04
CA TRP A 63 -25.85 -41.95 -26.65
C TRP A 63 -26.53 -40.71 -26.09
N SER A 64 -27.85 -40.76 -25.94
CA SER A 64 -28.63 -39.67 -25.34
C SER A 64 -28.25 -39.43 -23.87
N ALA A 65 -28.03 -40.51 -23.11
CA ALA A 65 -27.58 -40.40 -21.72
C ALA A 65 -26.16 -39.81 -21.63
N LEU A 66 -25.26 -40.22 -22.51
CA LEU A 66 -23.88 -39.73 -22.58
C LEU A 66 -23.82 -38.24 -22.96
N GLU A 67 -24.64 -37.81 -23.92
CA GLU A 67 -24.78 -36.40 -24.31
C GLU A 67 -25.32 -35.55 -23.15
N GLY A 68 -26.38 -36.01 -22.48
CA GLY A 68 -26.96 -35.32 -21.31
C GLY A 68 -25.98 -35.19 -20.15
N LEU A 69 -25.28 -36.28 -19.80
CA LEU A 69 -24.29 -36.26 -18.73
C LEU A 69 -23.10 -35.37 -19.10
N SER A 70 -22.59 -35.46 -20.32
CA SER A 70 -21.47 -34.63 -20.78
C SER A 70 -21.82 -33.15 -20.76
N SER A 71 -23.02 -32.77 -21.20
CA SER A 71 -23.51 -31.39 -21.14
C SER A 71 -23.59 -30.87 -19.70
N ALA A 72 -24.10 -31.69 -18.77
CA ALA A 72 -24.14 -31.35 -17.35
C ALA A 72 -22.73 -31.18 -16.75
N ALA A 73 -21.78 -32.04 -17.12
CA ALA A 73 -20.38 -31.92 -16.69
C ALA A 73 -19.71 -30.65 -17.24
N THR A 74 -19.89 -30.35 -18.54
CA THR A 74 -19.37 -29.12 -19.14
C THR A 74 -19.94 -27.88 -18.45
N PHE A 75 -21.24 -27.88 -18.18
CA PHE A 75 -21.89 -26.77 -17.45
C PHE A 75 -21.34 -26.63 -16.03
N ALA A 76 -21.19 -27.73 -15.29
CA ALA A 76 -20.60 -27.71 -13.95
C ALA A 76 -19.16 -27.20 -13.95
N ILE A 77 -18.34 -27.61 -14.94
CA ILE A 77 -16.96 -27.11 -15.12
C ILE A 77 -16.97 -25.62 -15.44
N ALA A 78 -17.86 -25.16 -16.33
CA ALA A 78 -17.95 -23.74 -16.69
C ALA A 78 -18.34 -22.88 -15.49
N ILE A 79 -19.34 -23.30 -14.70
CA ILE A 79 -19.73 -22.61 -13.47
C ILE A 79 -18.61 -22.66 -12.43
N GLY A 80 -18.03 -23.83 -12.18
CA GLY A 80 -16.96 -24.00 -11.20
C GLY A 80 -15.71 -23.18 -11.55
N GLY A 81 -15.32 -23.18 -12.82
CA GLY A 81 -14.22 -22.35 -13.34
C GLY A 81 -14.53 -20.86 -13.24
N GLY A 82 -15.76 -20.44 -13.55
CA GLY A 82 -16.21 -19.06 -13.39
C GLY A 82 -16.16 -18.59 -11.93
N LEU A 83 -16.67 -19.40 -11.00
CA LEU A 83 -16.62 -19.11 -9.57
C LEU A 83 -15.17 -19.01 -9.07
N MET A 84 -14.30 -19.94 -9.47
CA MET A 84 -12.90 -19.93 -9.09
C MET A 84 -12.17 -18.69 -9.63
N ALA A 85 -12.45 -18.29 -10.87
CA ALA A 85 -11.89 -17.07 -11.46
C ALA A 85 -12.32 -15.82 -10.69
N LEU A 86 -13.57 -15.75 -10.22
CA LEU A 86 -14.06 -14.65 -9.38
C LEU A 86 -13.36 -14.62 -8.01
N ILE A 87 -13.15 -15.76 -7.37
CA ILE A 87 -12.41 -15.85 -6.10
C ILE A 87 -10.97 -15.38 -6.29
N GLN A 88 -10.27 -15.87 -7.33
CA GLN A 88 -8.90 -15.44 -7.63
C GLN A 88 -8.81 -13.94 -7.93
N LEU A 89 -9.80 -13.38 -8.63
CA LEU A 89 -9.86 -11.95 -8.89
C LEU A 89 -10.03 -11.15 -7.58
N SER A 90 -10.90 -11.60 -6.68
CA SER A 90 -11.08 -10.97 -5.36
C SER A 90 -9.80 -11.01 -4.54
N GLU A 91 -9.16 -12.19 -4.44
CA GLU A 91 -7.90 -12.35 -3.71
C GLU A 91 -6.77 -11.50 -4.32
N ALA A 92 -6.71 -11.36 -5.64
CA ALA A 92 -5.72 -10.52 -6.31
C ALA A 92 -5.93 -9.03 -6.02
N VAL A 93 -7.19 -8.57 -5.92
CA VAL A 93 -7.52 -7.20 -5.51
C VAL A 93 -7.10 -6.96 -4.06
N ASP A 94 -7.40 -7.88 -3.16
CA ASP A 94 -7.02 -7.77 -1.74
C ASP A 94 -5.50 -7.79 -1.55
N GLN A 95 -4.79 -8.68 -2.25
CA GLN A 95 -3.33 -8.71 -2.24
C GLN A 95 -2.71 -7.42 -2.76
N ARG A 96 -3.28 -6.85 -3.83
CA ARG A 96 -2.82 -5.57 -4.36
C ARG A 96 -3.02 -4.45 -3.35
N LYS A 97 -4.15 -4.45 -2.64
CA LYS A 97 -4.44 -3.48 -1.58
C LYS A 97 -3.41 -3.59 -0.44
N LEU A 98 -3.17 -4.80 0.06
CA LEU A 98 -2.17 -5.05 1.10
C LEU A 98 -0.74 -4.66 0.67
N ALA A 99 -0.38 -4.92 -0.59
CA ALA A 99 0.92 -4.53 -1.12
C ALA A 99 1.09 -3.00 -1.19
N ILE A 100 0.03 -2.27 -1.56
CA ILE A 100 0.02 -0.80 -1.54
C ILE A 100 0.14 -0.29 -0.10
N GLU A 101 -0.66 -0.83 0.83
CA GLU A 101 -0.60 -0.47 2.25
C GLU A 101 0.80 -0.72 2.85
N SER A 102 1.43 -1.86 2.53
CA SER A 102 2.79 -2.17 2.97
C SER A 102 3.83 -1.20 2.42
N ARG A 103 3.72 -0.81 1.14
CA ARG A 103 4.64 0.17 0.53
C ARG A 103 4.45 1.54 1.19
N ASN A 104 3.21 1.93 1.44
CA ASN A 104 2.90 3.18 2.09
C ASN A 104 3.45 3.20 3.51
N PHE A 105 3.34 2.11 4.26
CA PHE A 105 3.91 2.00 5.61
C PHE A 105 5.43 2.19 5.65
N GLU A 106 6.17 1.67 4.66
CA GLU A 106 7.62 1.91 4.55
C GLU A 106 7.94 3.39 4.33
N VAL A 107 7.20 4.04 3.42
CA VAL A 107 7.29 5.49 3.19
C VAL A 107 6.98 6.26 4.47
N TYR A 108 5.99 5.83 5.24
CA TYR A 108 5.60 6.47 6.51
C TYR A 108 6.69 6.38 7.54
N ASN A 109 7.28 5.20 7.74
CA ASN A 109 8.38 5.02 8.67
C ASN A 109 9.59 5.87 8.28
N ASN A 110 9.92 5.94 6.97
CA ASN A 110 11.03 6.75 6.52
C ASN A 110 10.81 8.26 6.78
N ILE A 111 9.60 8.76 6.50
CA ILE A 111 9.21 10.15 6.77
C ILE A 111 9.21 10.41 8.27
N PHE A 112 8.68 9.46 9.06
CA PHE A 112 8.63 9.55 10.52
C PHE A 112 10.04 9.63 11.10
N GLU A 113 10.90 8.68 10.78
CA GLU A 113 12.30 8.65 11.23
C GLU A 113 13.03 9.94 10.86
N ARG A 114 12.80 10.46 9.65
CA ARG A 114 13.42 11.71 9.21
C ARG A 114 12.88 12.91 9.98
N LEU A 115 11.56 13.08 10.09
CA LEU A 115 10.97 14.22 10.79
C LEU A 115 11.24 14.17 12.30
N MET A 116 11.38 12.99 12.87
CA MET A 116 11.62 12.76 14.29
C MET A 116 13.09 12.54 14.63
N SER A 117 14.01 12.73 13.69
CA SER A 117 15.43 12.71 14.01
C SER A 117 15.80 13.88 14.93
N ASP A 118 16.79 13.68 15.80
CA ASP A 118 17.26 14.71 16.74
C ASP A 118 17.64 16.00 15.99
N GLU A 119 18.30 15.88 14.83
CA GLU A 119 18.69 17.02 14.00
C GLU A 119 17.46 17.83 13.51
N HIS A 120 16.41 17.15 13.06
CA HIS A 120 15.18 17.80 12.61
C HIS A 120 14.38 18.39 13.78
N ILE A 121 14.43 17.78 14.96
CA ILE A 121 13.84 18.32 16.18
C ILE A 121 14.57 19.60 16.61
N GLU A 122 15.90 19.57 16.68
CA GLU A 122 16.74 20.71 17.02
C GLU A 122 16.53 21.87 16.06
N ALA A 123 16.47 21.61 14.76
CA ALA A 123 16.23 22.65 13.76
C ALA A 123 14.89 23.33 13.93
N ARG A 124 13.81 22.58 14.19
CA ARG A 124 12.50 23.15 14.49
C ARG A 124 12.52 23.96 15.77
N ARG A 125 13.18 23.45 16.83
CA ARG A 125 13.34 24.17 18.10
C ARG A 125 14.10 25.49 17.88
N TRP A 126 15.17 25.47 17.10
CA TRP A 126 15.93 26.66 16.76
C TRP A 126 15.03 27.68 16.04
N ILE A 127 14.23 27.24 15.06
CA ILE A 127 13.27 28.10 14.35
C ILE A 127 12.27 28.74 15.32
N TYR A 128 11.72 27.98 16.27
CA TYR A 128 10.74 28.52 17.22
C TYR A 128 11.32 29.60 18.13
N LEU A 129 12.58 29.44 18.55
CA LEU A 129 13.22 30.28 19.55
C LEU A 129 13.95 31.48 18.94
N ASN A 130 14.55 31.31 17.77
CA ASN A 130 15.52 32.27 17.23
C ASN A 130 15.04 32.96 15.94
N LEU A 131 14.06 32.42 15.22
CA LEU A 131 13.62 33.02 13.96
C LEU A 131 12.78 34.27 14.25
N PRO A 132 13.22 35.48 13.83
CA PRO A 132 12.45 36.70 14.04
C PRO A 132 11.11 36.69 13.30
N ASP A 133 10.13 37.47 13.76
CA ASP A 133 8.81 37.50 13.10
C ASP A 133 8.82 38.23 11.75
N ASP A 134 9.74 39.18 11.56
CA ASP A 134 9.90 39.93 10.31
C ASP A 134 10.93 39.26 9.37
N PRO A 135 10.51 38.72 8.21
CA PRO A 135 11.42 38.08 7.26
C PRO A 135 12.51 38.97 6.69
N GLU A 136 12.21 40.26 6.46
CA GLU A 136 13.14 41.19 5.81
C GLU A 136 14.35 41.47 6.71
N VAL A 137 14.09 41.65 8.00
CA VAL A 137 15.10 41.83 9.03
C VAL A 137 15.76 40.50 9.39
N GLY A 138 14.96 39.44 9.56
CA GLY A 138 15.45 38.14 10.02
C GLY A 138 16.48 37.52 9.06
N LEU A 139 16.24 37.58 7.75
CA LEU A 139 17.19 37.04 6.76
C LEU A 139 18.57 37.69 6.77
N GLN A 140 18.71 38.89 7.34
CA GLN A 140 20.01 39.56 7.49
C GLN A 140 20.73 39.20 8.79
N GLN A 141 19.99 38.69 9.77
CA GLN A 141 20.49 38.39 11.11
C GLN A 141 20.74 36.90 11.34
N ILE A 142 20.14 36.04 10.52
CA ILE A 142 20.32 34.59 10.58
C ILE A 142 21.76 34.24 10.19
N ASP A 143 22.40 33.44 11.03
CA ASP A 143 23.73 32.89 10.77
C ASP A 143 23.66 31.66 9.84
N GLU A 144 24.83 31.13 9.46
CA GLU A 144 24.89 29.97 8.56
C GLU A 144 24.19 28.74 9.13
N GLU A 145 24.21 28.57 10.46
CA GLU A 145 23.53 27.47 11.13
C GLU A 145 22.01 27.61 11.06
N GLY A 146 21.46 28.78 11.34
CA GLY A 146 20.03 29.05 11.18
C GLY A 146 19.56 28.84 9.74
N HIS A 147 20.35 29.27 8.75
CA HIS A 147 20.06 29.00 7.34
C HIS A 147 20.02 27.49 7.03
N ARG A 148 20.95 26.71 7.60
CA ARG A 148 20.98 25.25 7.46
C ARG A 148 19.71 24.63 8.06
N TYR A 149 19.32 25.04 9.26
CA TYR A 149 18.12 24.54 9.94
C TYR A 149 16.83 24.85 9.19
N ILE A 150 16.65 26.09 8.72
CA ILE A 150 15.50 26.50 7.91
C ILE A 150 15.41 25.64 6.66
N LYS A 151 16.51 25.52 5.90
CA LYS A 151 16.54 24.74 4.67
C LYS A 151 16.23 23.27 4.92
N MET A 152 16.77 22.69 5.98
CA MET A 152 16.53 21.29 6.32
C MET A 152 15.05 21.01 6.62
N VAL A 153 14.40 21.87 7.40
CA VAL A 153 12.97 21.74 7.71
C VAL A 153 12.12 21.94 6.46
N LEU A 154 12.38 22.99 5.67
CA LEU A 154 11.64 23.23 4.43
C LEU A 154 11.78 22.07 3.45
N ASN A 155 13.00 21.53 3.25
CA ASN A 155 13.21 20.36 2.39
C ASN A 155 12.43 19.12 2.85
N ALA A 156 12.32 18.89 4.16
CA ALA A 156 11.53 17.78 4.67
C ALA A 156 10.03 17.97 4.47
N PHE A 157 9.53 19.19 4.70
CA PHE A 157 8.12 19.53 4.47
C PHE A 157 7.76 19.48 2.99
N ASP A 158 8.63 19.98 2.12
CA ASP A 158 8.42 19.97 0.67
C ASP A 158 8.42 18.54 0.12
N HIS A 159 9.35 17.70 0.60
CA HIS A 159 9.38 16.29 0.25
C HIS A 159 8.10 15.57 0.68
N LEU A 160 7.65 15.77 1.92
CA LEU A 160 6.39 15.19 2.41
C LEU A 160 5.18 15.72 1.62
N GLY A 161 5.11 17.03 1.38
CA GLY A 161 4.05 17.66 0.59
C GLY A 161 3.98 17.09 -0.83
N PHE A 162 5.13 16.87 -1.47
CA PHE A 162 5.22 16.26 -2.79
C PHE A 162 4.66 14.83 -2.79
N LEU A 163 4.98 14.03 -1.77
CA LEU A 163 4.48 12.66 -1.66
C LEU A 163 2.95 12.60 -1.48
N LEU A 164 2.39 13.56 -0.73
CA LEU A 164 0.94 13.68 -0.52
C LEU A 164 0.21 14.15 -1.78
N GLN A 165 0.75 15.15 -2.49
CA GLN A 165 0.18 15.65 -3.75
C GLN A 165 0.08 14.58 -4.85
N ARG A 166 0.99 13.60 -4.84
CA ARG A 166 1.03 12.53 -5.86
C ARG A 166 0.10 11.37 -5.59
N ASP A 167 -0.70 11.42 -4.53
CA ASP A 167 -1.55 10.31 -4.12
C ASP A 167 -0.75 9.01 -3.93
N TRP A 168 0.48 9.16 -3.42
CA TRP A 168 1.28 8.00 -2.99
C TRP A 168 0.99 7.65 -1.54
N VAL A 169 0.45 8.62 -0.80
CA VAL A 169 0.12 8.56 0.61
C VAL A 169 -1.24 9.25 0.76
N HIS A 170 -2.31 8.50 0.97
CA HIS A 170 -3.66 9.05 1.21
C HIS A 170 -4.18 8.55 2.54
N ASP A 171 -3.59 9.10 3.61
CA ASP A 171 -3.97 8.73 4.96
C ASP A 171 -4.23 9.99 5.78
N GLU A 172 -5.51 10.20 6.13
CA GLU A 172 -5.90 11.22 7.11
C GLU A 172 -5.17 11.06 8.44
N GLY A 173 -4.76 9.82 8.78
CA GLY A 173 -3.93 9.52 9.93
C GLY A 173 -2.57 10.22 9.89
N ILE A 174 -1.97 10.36 8.70
CA ILE A 174 -0.69 11.09 8.56
C ILE A 174 -0.90 12.56 8.77
N LEU A 175 -1.90 13.16 8.12
CA LEU A 175 -2.23 14.57 8.34
C LEU A 175 -2.51 14.82 9.82
N GLY A 176 -3.24 13.93 10.50
CA GLY A 176 -3.46 14.03 11.93
C GLY A 176 -2.17 14.02 12.75
N TRP A 177 -1.24 13.13 12.41
CA TRP A 177 0.05 13.01 13.08
C TRP A 177 0.99 14.20 12.80
N VAL A 178 1.18 14.61 11.53
CA VAL A 178 2.12 15.67 11.18
C VAL A 178 1.58 17.08 11.41
N SER A 179 0.25 17.25 11.41
CA SER A 179 -0.34 18.59 11.43
C SER A 179 0.12 19.47 12.59
N PRO A 180 0.31 19.00 13.84
CA PRO A 180 0.76 19.87 14.93
C PRO A 180 2.16 20.42 14.68
N ILE A 181 3.05 19.60 14.11
CA ILE A 181 4.44 19.97 13.83
C ILE A 181 4.49 20.91 12.62
N VAL A 182 3.81 20.54 11.54
CA VAL A 182 3.78 21.32 10.30
C VAL A 182 3.17 22.68 10.55
N VAL A 183 1.96 22.76 11.12
CA VAL A 183 1.25 24.03 11.30
C VAL A 183 2.04 24.97 12.18
N LYS A 184 2.51 24.51 13.34
CA LYS A 184 3.30 25.34 14.25
C LYS A 184 4.58 25.85 13.59
N THR A 185 5.30 25.00 12.87
CA THR A 185 6.53 25.42 12.19
C THR A 185 6.26 26.34 11.00
N TRP A 186 5.18 26.09 10.28
CA TRP A 186 4.80 26.89 9.11
C TRP A 186 4.30 28.28 9.47
N GLU A 187 3.71 28.49 10.64
CA GLU A 187 3.38 29.85 11.12
C GLU A 187 4.62 30.76 11.16
N LYS A 188 5.80 30.21 11.51
CA LYS A 188 7.07 30.95 11.51
C LYS A 188 7.74 30.99 10.14
N LEU A 189 7.77 29.86 9.43
CA LEU A 189 8.49 29.75 8.15
C LEU A 189 7.73 30.30 6.96
N GLY A 190 6.40 30.22 6.94
CA GLY A 190 5.56 30.63 5.81
C GLY A 190 5.85 32.06 5.34
N PRO A 191 5.88 33.07 6.24
CA PRO A 191 6.24 34.44 5.87
C PRO A 191 7.61 34.57 5.19
N TYR A 192 8.61 33.79 5.61
CA TYR A 192 9.95 33.77 5.01
C TYR A 192 9.94 33.15 3.62
N VAL A 193 9.21 32.04 3.44
CA VAL A 193 9.04 31.40 2.13
C VAL A 193 8.38 32.37 1.15
N GLU A 194 7.31 33.04 1.56
CA GLU A 194 6.60 34.01 0.73
C GLU A 194 7.45 35.24 0.39
N TYR A 195 8.24 35.74 1.35
CA TYR A 195 9.16 36.83 1.12
C TYR A 195 10.26 36.44 0.13
N GLU A 196 10.91 35.27 0.31
CA GLU A 196 11.93 34.77 -0.62
C GLU A 196 11.37 34.50 -2.02
N ALA A 197 10.19 33.89 -2.13
CA ALA A 197 9.50 33.64 -3.40
C ALA A 197 9.33 34.94 -4.21
N ARG A 198 8.85 36.01 -3.56
CA ARG A 198 8.71 37.34 -4.18
C ARG A 198 10.06 37.96 -4.53
N ARG A 199 11.04 37.90 -3.62
CA ARG A 199 12.39 38.45 -3.81
C ARG A 199 13.10 37.82 -5.00
N ARG A 200 12.94 36.51 -5.18
CA ARG A 200 13.53 35.71 -6.27
C ARG A 200 12.71 35.75 -7.56
N ARG A 201 11.42 36.11 -7.48
CA ARG A 201 10.43 35.96 -8.56
C ARG A 201 10.21 34.48 -8.93
N GLU A 202 10.20 33.61 -7.92
CA GLU A 202 10.01 32.16 -8.03
C GLU A 202 8.70 31.79 -7.28
N PRO A 203 7.53 31.81 -7.95
CA PRO A 203 6.24 31.55 -7.29
C PRO A 203 6.09 30.11 -6.77
N ASP A 204 6.85 29.19 -7.36
CA ASP A 204 6.93 27.76 -7.04
C ASP A 204 7.90 27.43 -5.90
N TYR A 205 8.54 28.45 -5.30
CA TYR A 205 9.49 28.27 -4.19
C TYR A 205 8.81 27.57 -2.99
N TYR A 206 9.18 26.31 -2.76
CA TYR A 206 8.59 25.41 -1.75
C TYR A 206 7.06 25.27 -1.86
N GLU A 207 6.54 25.19 -3.08
CA GLU A 207 5.10 25.02 -3.36
C GLU A 207 4.49 23.79 -2.66
N ALA A 208 5.20 22.67 -2.62
CA ALA A 208 4.67 21.46 -2.01
C ALA A 208 4.60 21.57 -0.48
N ALA A 209 5.57 22.25 0.15
CA ALA A 209 5.52 22.56 1.58
C ALA A 209 4.34 23.50 1.92
N ARG A 210 4.06 24.50 1.06
CA ARG A 210 2.89 25.38 1.21
C ARG A 210 1.59 24.57 1.18
N HIS A 211 1.45 23.70 0.19
CA HIS A 211 0.28 22.84 0.06
C HIS A 211 0.12 21.88 1.25
N LEU A 212 1.22 21.29 1.73
CA LEU A 212 1.21 20.46 2.94
C LEU A 212 0.67 21.24 4.15
N ALA A 213 1.13 22.48 4.35
CA ALA A 213 0.68 23.31 5.44
C ALA A 213 -0.82 23.63 5.33
N GLU A 214 -1.30 24.00 4.13
CA GLU A 214 -2.73 24.22 3.86
C GLU A 214 -3.57 23.00 4.21
N GLN A 215 -3.18 21.81 3.74
CA GLN A 215 -3.88 20.56 4.07
C GLN A 215 -3.88 20.28 5.58
N CYS A 216 -2.78 20.55 6.28
CA CYS A 216 -2.71 20.40 7.72
C CYS A 216 -3.61 21.41 8.46
N TYR A 217 -3.69 22.66 8.01
CA TYR A 217 -4.62 23.65 8.55
C TYR A 217 -6.07 23.23 8.34
N GLU A 218 -6.44 22.77 7.14
CA GLU A 218 -7.77 22.28 6.84
C GLU A 218 -8.14 21.05 7.66
N TRP A 219 -7.20 20.11 7.81
CA TRP A 219 -7.39 18.93 8.65
C TRP A 219 -7.64 19.34 10.10
N ARG A 220 -6.83 20.25 10.67
CA ARG A 220 -7.03 20.74 12.04
C ARG A 220 -8.35 21.48 12.20
N ARG A 221 -8.75 22.31 11.23
CA ARG A 221 -10.04 23.02 11.29
C ARG A 221 -11.22 22.05 11.31
N ARG A 222 -11.14 20.93 10.59
CA ARG A 222 -12.17 19.90 10.55
C ARG A 222 -12.22 19.06 11.82
N HIS A 223 -11.08 18.70 12.39
CA HIS A 223 -10.98 17.71 13.47
C HIS A 223 -10.76 18.30 14.86
N LEU A 224 -10.20 19.51 14.95
CA LEU A 224 -9.79 20.20 16.16
C LEU A 224 -10.18 21.70 16.09
N PRO A 225 -11.46 22.05 15.89
CA PRO A 225 -11.89 23.43 15.62
C PRO A 225 -11.60 24.42 16.76
N GLU A 226 -11.47 23.94 17.99
CA GLU A 226 -11.19 24.76 19.18
C GLU A 226 -9.68 24.86 19.49
N ALA A 227 -8.82 24.17 18.75
CA ALA A 227 -7.40 24.09 19.05
C ALA A 227 -6.63 25.26 18.42
N GLU A 228 -6.26 26.24 19.25
CA GLU A 228 -5.36 27.33 18.88
C GLU A 228 -3.88 26.92 18.96
N VAL A 229 -3.03 27.53 18.13
CA VAL A 229 -1.58 27.36 18.19
C VAL A 229 -1.04 28.25 19.31
N ASN A 230 -0.81 27.65 20.47
CA ASN A 230 -0.24 28.36 21.61
C ASN A 230 1.29 28.30 21.60
N TRP A 231 1.90 29.48 21.54
CA TRP A 231 3.34 29.68 21.64
C TRP A 231 3.74 29.78 23.11
N LEU A 232 4.39 28.74 23.63
CA LEU A 232 5.02 28.76 24.94
C LEU A 232 6.53 28.93 24.73
N ASN A 233 7.08 30.03 25.26
CA ASN A 233 8.50 30.36 25.14
C ASN A 233 9.42 29.32 25.83
N ASP A 234 8.87 28.53 26.76
CA ASP A 234 9.58 27.51 27.53
C ASP A 234 9.03 26.08 27.31
N ALA A 235 8.48 25.80 26.13
CA ALA A 235 8.08 24.43 25.78
C ALA A 235 9.32 23.53 25.61
N LEU A 236 9.37 22.45 26.41
CA LEU A 236 10.33 21.31 26.46
C LEU A 236 11.48 21.31 25.43
#